data_AF-A0A846E364-F1
#
_entry.id   AF-A0A846E364-F1
#
_cell.length_a   1.000
_cell.length_b   1.000
_cell.length_c   1.000
_cell.angle_alpha   90.00
_cell.angle_beta   90.00
_cell.angle_gamma   90.00
#
_symmetry.space_group_name_H-M   'P 1'
#
loop_
_entity.id
_entity.type
_entity.pdbx_description
1 polymer ?
#
loop_
_entity_poly.entity_id
_entity_poly.type
_entity_poly.pdbx_seq_one_letter_code
_entity_poly.pdbx_strand_id
1 'polypeptide(L)' 'MIYLSTDLDCATAVESIKHARSVMNSESMKPHIASEHIPGDHYQSDDELLDCARNISNTIYHPTSTCR' A
#
# COMPACT_ATOMS: atom_id res chain seq x y z
N MET A 1 -18.45 1.18 -5.55
CA MET A 1 -17.18 0.45 -5.44
C MET A 1 -17.04 0.05 -3.98
N ILE A 2 -16.96 -1.24 -3.67
CA ILE A 2 -16.70 -1.69 -2.30
C ILE A 2 -15.20 -1.91 -2.22
N TYR A 3 -14.48 -0.92 -1.68
CA TYR A 3 -13.02 -0.90 -1.61
C TYR A 3 -12.51 -1.94 -0.61
N LEU A 4 -11.45 -2.69 -0.98
CA LEU A 4 -10.87 -3.78 -0.17
C LEU A 4 -11.92 -4.78 0.35
N SER A 5 -12.90 -5.11 -0.51
CA SER A 5 -14.02 -5.98 -0.13
C SER A 5 -13.78 -7.46 -0.35
N THR A 6 -12.69 -7.80 -1.05
CA THR A 6 -12.25 -9.17 -1.27
C THR A 6 -10.93 -9.42 -0.56
N ASP A 7 -10.69 -10.67 -0.14
CA ASP A 7 -9.43 -11.07 0.49
C ASP A 7 -8.23 -10.83 -0.43
N LEU A 8 -8.42 -11.02 -1.74
CA LEU A 8 -7.39 -10.77 -2.73
C LEU A 8 -7.02 -9.29 -2.81
N ASP A 9 -8.01 -8.37 -2.77
CA ASP A 9 -7.75 -6.93 -2.75
C ASP A 9 -6.98 -6.53 -1.48
N CYS A 10 -7.36 -7.08 -0.33
CA CYS A 10 -6.68 -6.86 0.95
C CYS A 10 -5.22 -7.33 0.91
N ALA A 11 -4.98 -8.57 0.49
CA ALA A 11 -3.63 -9.13 0.39
C ALA A 11 -2.77 -8.35 -0.62
N THR A 12 -3.34 -7.96 -1.76
CA THR A 12 -2.64 -7.17 -2.78
C THR A 12 -2.22 -5.81 -2.22
N ALA A 13 -3.09 -5.15 -1.46
CA ALA A 13 -2.76 -3.86 -0.84
C ALA A 13 -1.59 -3.99 0.15
N VAL A 14 -1.61 -5.00 1.03
CA VAL A 14 -0.51 -5.25 1.99
C VAL A 14 0.81 -5.54 1.26
N GLU A 15 0.79 -6.44 0.27
CA GLU A 15 1.99 -6.80 -0.49
C GLU A 15 2.54 -5.62 -1.30
N SER A 16 1.67 -4.72 -1.79
CA SER A 16 2.12 -3.51 -2.48
C SER A 16 2.94 -2.58 -1.57
N ILE A 17 2.56 -2.45 -0.29
CA ILE A 17 3.29 -1.63 0.69
C ILE A 17 4.66 -2.27 0.98
N LYS A 18 4.70 -3.57 1.24
CA LYS A 18 5.95 -4.32 1.47
C LYS A 18 6.88 -4.21 0.25
N HIS A 19 6.32 -4.33 -0.95
CA HIS A 19 7.09 -4.20 -2.18
C HIS A 19 7.67 -2.79 -2.34
N ALA A 20 6.86 -1.75 -2.12
CA ALA A 20 7.33 -0.37 -2.14
C ALA A 20 8.50 -0.18 -1.14
N ARG A 21 8.37 -0.66 0.10
CA ARG A 21 9.47 -0.63 1.08
C ARG A 21 10.73 -1.34 0.58
N SER A 22 10.59 -2.50 -0.04
CA SER A 22 11.74 -3.21 -0.62
C SER A 22 12.45 -2.40 -1.70
N VAL A 23 11.70 -1.72 -2.57
CA VAL A 23 12.26 -0.86 -3.62
C VAL A 23 12.97 0.35 -3.01
N MET A 24 12.35 1.02 -2.03
CA MET A 24 12.94 2.19 -1.37
C MET A 24 14.20 1.85 -0.56
N ASN A 25 14.32 0.61 -0.08
CA ASN A 25 15.49 0.12 0.65
C ASN A 25 16.60 -0.46 -0.26
N SER A 26 16.43 -0.45 -1.58
CA SER A 26 17.47 -0.89 -2.52
C SER A 26 18.71 0.00 -2.46
N GLU A 27 19.89 -0.54 -2.78
CA GLU A 27 21.18 0.17 -2.66
C GLU A 27 21.23 1.47 -3.48
N SER A 28 20.61 1.47 -4.66
CA SER A 28 20.51 2.65 -5.52
C SER A 28 19.62 3.75 -4.93
N MET A 29 18.63 3.38 -4.11
CA MET A 29 17.70 4.33 -3.51
C MET A 29 18.20 4.88 -2.18
N LYS A 30 18.96 4.09 -1.39
CA LYS A 30 19.44 4.48 -0.04
C LYS A 30 20.06 5.89 0.04
N PRO A 31 20.89 6.36 -0.90
CA PRO A 31 21.48 7.71 -0.82
C PRO A 31 20.46 8.85 -0.95
N HIS A 32 19.25 8.56 -1.42
CA HIS A 32 18.21 9.54 -1.73
C HIS A 32 17.06 9.52 -0.71
N ILE A 33 17.02 8.54 0.19
CA ILE A 33 15.92 8.35 1.13
C ILE A 33 16.38 8.69 2.55
N ALA A 34 15.75 9.71 3.14
CA ALA A 34 16.02 10.09 4.52
C ALA A 34 15.32 9.16 5.51
N SER A 35 14.03 8.89 5.30
CA SER A 35 13.20 8.01 6.12
C SER A 35 11.86 7.72 5.44
N GLU A 36 11.18 6.67 5.90
CA GLU A 36 9.79 6.39 5.53
C GLU A 36 8.84 7.25 6.39
N HIS A 37 7.94 8.00 5.75
CA HIS A 37 6.97 8.84 6.46
C HIS A 37 5.60 8.17 6.65
N ILE A 38 5.13 7.46 5.63
CA ILE A 38 3.85 6.76 5.60
C ILE A 38 4.06 5.39 4.95
N PRO A 39 3.56 4.28 5.52
CA PRO A 39 2.93 4.15 6.85
C PRO A 39 3.78 4.64 8.03
N GLY A 40 5.10 4.57 7.89
CA GLY A 40 6.04 4.70 8.99
C GLY A 40 6.54 3.32 9.43
N ASP A 41 7.74 3.30 10.02
CA ASP A 41 8.48 2.09 10.35
C ASP A 41 7.92 1.31 11.56
N HIS A 42 6.92 1.83 12.26
CA HIS A 42 6.28 1.15 13.38
C HIS A 42 5.20 0.12 12.98
N TYR A 43 4.70 0.18 11.75
CA TYR A 43 3.75 -0.83 11.24
C TYR A 43 4.50 -1.96 10.55
N GLN A 44 4.41 -3.19 11.07
CA GLN A 44 5.22 -4.32 10.62
C GLN A 44 4.39 -5.57 10.27
N SER A 45 3.28 -5.79 10.96
CA SER A 45 2.40 -6.93 10.70
C SER A 45 1.43 -6.68 9.53
N ASP A 46 0.95 -7.74 8.91
CA ASP A 46 0.02 -7.64 7.78
C ASP A 46 -1.29 -6.97 8.17
N ASP A 47 -1.80 -7.23 9.38
CA ASP A 47 -3.01 -6.60 9.91
C ASP A 47 -2.82 -5.10 10.12
N GLU A 48 -1.68 -4.69 10.70
CA GLU A 48 -1.30 -3.28 10.86
C GLU A 48 -1.17 -2.56 9.51
N LEU A 49 -0.56 -3.21 8.52
CA LEU A 49 -0.40 -2.67 7.18
C LEU A 49 -1.74 -2.57 6.44
N LEU A 50 -2.63 -3.54 6.63
CA LEU A 50 -3.97 -3.52 6.06
C LEU A 50 -4.81 -2.40 6.68
N ASP A 51 -4.74 -2.23 8.00
CA ASP A 51 -5.40 -1.11 8.67
C ASP A 51 -4.82 0.23 8.23
N CYS A 52 -3.51 0.33 8.05
CA CYS A 52 -2.90 1.52 7.46
C CYS A 52 -3.44 1.76 6.04
N ALA A 53 -3.43 0.73 5.17
CA ALA A 53 -3.93 0.81 3.80
C ALA A 53 -5.37 1.32 3.74
N ARG A 54 -6.25 0.87 4.65
CA ARG A 54 -7.64 1.37 4.75
C ARG A 54 -7.73 2.86 5.09
N ASN A 55 -6.79 3.37 5.88
CA ASN A 55 -6.79 4.76 6.33
C ASN A 55 -6.11 5.74 5.38
N ILE A 56 -5.10 5.29 4.63
CA ILE A 56 -4.29 6.17 3.76
C ILE A 56 -4.64 6.09 2.28
N SER A 57 -5.27 4.98 1.84
CA SER A 57 -5.52 4.78 0.43
C SER A 57 -6.64 5.67 -0.09
N ASN A 58 -6.52 6.05 -1.36
CA ASN A 58 -7.51 6.81 -2.08
C ASN A 58 -7.86 6.12 -3.40
N THR A 59 -9.01 6.45 -3.96
CA THR A 59 -9.33 6.04 -5.32
C THR A 59 -8.30 6.63 -6.29
N ILE A 60 -7.89 5.82 -7.26
CA ILE A 60 -7.03 6.28 -8.35
C ILE A 60 -7.83 6.94 -9.48
N TYR A 61 -9.14 7.13 -9.32
CA TYR A 61 -10.03 7.79 -10.30
C TYR A 61 -10.13 7.10 -11.67
N HIS A 62 -10.07 5.77 -11.70
CA HIS A 62 -10.27 4.94 -12.90
C HIS A 62 -11.56 4.06 -12.83
N PRO A 63 -12.76 4.63 -12.61
CA PRO A 63 -13.99 3.84 -12.62
C PRO A 63 -14.32 3.37 -14.05
N THR A 64 -14.72 2.10 -14.19
CA THR A 64 -15.12 1.50 -15.47
C THR A 64 -16.33 0.58 -15.29
N SER A 65 -16.89 0.07 -16.40
CA SER A 65 -17.91 -0.98 -16.39
C SER A 65 -19.26 -0.64 -15.72
N THR A 66 -19.63 0.64 -15.64
CA THR A 66 -20.94 1.07 -15.08
C THR A 66 -22.14 0.76 -15.99
N CYS A 67 -21.93 0.65 -17.31
CA CYS A 67 -22.89 0.16 -18.30
C CYS A 67 -22.15 -0.79 -19.24
N ARG A 68 -22.34 -2.10 -19.04
CA ARG A 68 -21.54 -3.16 -19.67
C ARG A 68 -22.00 -3.50 -21.08
#